data_AF-A0A2I0WAI0-F1
#
_entry.id   AF-A0A2I0WAI0-F1
#
_cell.length_a   1.000
_cell.length_b   1.000
_cell.length_c   1.000
_cell.angle_alpha   90.00
_cell.angle_beta   90.00
_cell.angle_gamma   90.00
#
_symmetry.space_group_name_H-M   'P 1'
#
loop_
_entity.id
_entity.type
_entity.pdbx_description
1 polymer ?
#
loop_
_entity_poly.entity_id
_entity_poly.type
_entity_poly.pdbx_seq_one_letter_code
_entity_poly.pdbx_strand_id
1 'polypeptide(L)'
;MAEETRNPSRDIPLGLLGSMSIITVIYCLMALALSMMQRYTAIDPNAAYSVAFRNVGMRWAQYVVALGALKGMTTVLLVGAIGTARYTTHIARSHIIPPFFALVHPKTATPIYATLLMTVSSAIIAFFSSLHILASLLSISTLFIFMMMATALLVRRYYVRGVSTKKDLVKFVVCLVVIILSSVGTSAYWGLRPGGWVGYLVTVPLWVAGTFGMWLFVPKAREPKVWGVPMVPWLPALSIGTNLFLMGSLGGDAFVRFGICSGLMLLYYVLVGVHVTYDVAHEHEEGEEKALRGKVEDGGDADRSVA
;
A
#
# COMPACT_ATOMS: atom_id res chain seq x y z
N MET A 1 -3.39 11.72 10.79
CA MET A 1 -4.74 11.48 10.25
C MET A 1 -5.62 10.74 11.23
N ALA A 2 -5.33 9.48 11.60
CA ALA A 2 -6.18 8.78 12.60
C ALA A 2 -6.15 9.44 14.00
N GLU A 3 -5.00 9.98 14.39
CA GLU A 3 -4.83 10.72 15.66
C GLU A 3 -5.45 12.12 15.65
N GLU A 4 -5.77 12.66 14.47
CA GLU A 4 -6.35 14.01 14.29
C GLU A 4 -7.88 13.95 14.11
N THR A 5 -8.45 12.74 13.98
CA THR A 5 -9.91 12.53 13.82
C THR A 5 -10.56 12.17 15.15
N ARG A 6 -11.71 12.80 15.46
CA ARG A 6 -12.47 12.55 16.70
C ARG A 6 -12.98 11.10 16.81
N ASN A 7 -13.52 10.54 15.72
CA ASN A 7 -14.00 9.15 15.67
C ASN A 7 -13.32 8.37 14.52
N PRO A 8 -12.04 7.96 14.69
CA PRO A 8 -11.25 7.36 13.60
C PRO A 8 -11.91 6.09 13.04
N SER A 9 -12.59 5.31 13.89
CA SER A 9 -13.23 4.05 13.52
C SER A 9 -14.41 4.19 12.54
N ARG A 10 -14.99 5.38 12.39
CA ARG A 10 -16.12 5.64 11.47
C ARG A 10 -15.78 6.70 10.43
N ASP A 11 -15.08 7.76 10.82
CA ASP A 11 -14.83 8.92 9.95
C ASP A 11 -13.81 8.58 8.85
N ILE A 12 -12.77 7.79 9.17
CA ILE A 12 -11.76 7.36 8.20
C ILE A 12 -12.38 6.50 7.08
N PRO A 13 -13.11 5.41 7.35
CA PRO A 13 -13.69 4.60 6.28
C PRO A 13 -14.75 5.38 5.47
N LEU A 14 -15.56 6.23 6.11
CA LEU A 14 -16.56 7.04 5.41
C LEU A 14 -15.90 8.07 4.49
N GLY A 15 -14.86 8.75 4.96
CA GLY A 15 -14.08 9.70 4.16
C GLY A 15 -13.38 9.03 2.98
N LEU A 16 -12.81 7.84 3.19
CA LEU A 16 -12.17 7.07 2.11
C LEU A 16 -13.18 6.65 1.04
N LEU A 17 -14.31 6.04 1.42
CA LEU A 17 -15.33 5.60 0.47
C LEU A 17 -16.01 6.77 -0.24
N GLY A 18 -16.31 7.85 0.48
CA GLY A 18 -16.91 9.05 -0.09
C GLY A 18 -16.01 9.71 -1.13
N SER A 19 -14.74 9.95 -0.79
CA SER A 19 -13.78 10.56 -1.71
C SER A 19 -13.50 9.69 -2.94
N MET A 20 -13.33 8.38 -2.77
CA MET A 20 -13.09 7.45 -3.88
C MET A 20 -14.30 7.34 -4.83
N SER A 21 -15.52 7.35 -4.29
CA SER A 21 -16.73 7.30 -5.12
C SER A 21 -16.90 8.57 -5.93
N ILE A 22 -16.72 9.74 -5.30
CA ILE A 22 -16.84 11.04 -5.97
C ILE A 22 -15.78 11.19 -7.07
N ILE A 23 -14.51 10.87 -6.78
CA ILE A 23 -13.44 11.01 -7.79
C ILE A 23 -13.63 10.05 -8.96
N THR A 24 -14.15 8.84 -8.71
CA THR A 24 -14.47 7.88 -9.78
C THR A 24 -15.52 8.43 -10.73
N VAL A 25 -16.61 8.99 -10.19
CA VAL A 25 -17.67 9.62 -11.01
C VAL A 25 -17.10 10.79 -11.81
N ILE A 26 -16.30 11.65 -11.19
CA ILE A 26 -15.66 12.78 -11.88
C ILE A 26 -14.74 12.29 -13.00
N TYR A 27 -13.92 11.25 -12.77
CA TYR A 27 -13.05 10.67 -13.79
C TYR A 27 -13.82 10.05 -14.95
N CYS A 28 -14.94 9.35 -14.69
CA CYS A 28 -15.81 8.84 -15.75
C CYS A 28 -16.41 9.98 -16.59
N LEU A 29 -16.92 11.04 -15.94
CA LEU A 29 -17.44 12.22 -16.64
C LEU A 29 -16.36 12.93 -17.45
N MET A 30 -15.15 13.05 -16.90
CA MET A 30 -13.99 13.65 -17.56
C MET A 30 -13.55 12.84 -18.78
N ALA A 31 -13.57 11.51 -18.72
CA ALA A 31 -13.25 10.65 -19.85
C ALA A 31 -14.32 10.75 -20.96
N LEU A 32 -15.61 10.74 -20.57
CA LEU A 32 -16.72 10.92 -21.50
C LEU A 32 -16.65 12.28 -22.20
N ALA A 33 -16.44 13.36 -21.45
CA ALA A 33 -16.32 14.72 -22.00
C ALA A 33 -15.17 14.83 -23.01
N LEU A 34 -14.01 14.23 -22.70
CA LEU A 34 -12.86 14.25 -23.60
C LEU A 34 -13.12 13.46 -24.89
N SER A 35 -13.71 12.27 -24.77
CA SER A 35 -14.04 11.41 -25.93
C SER A 35 -15.12 12.02 -26.84
N MET A 36 -16.02 12.82 -26.29
CA MET A 36 -17.04 13.55 -27.05
C MET A 36 -16.46 14.77 -27.77
N MET A 37 -15.41 15.36 -27.22
CA MET A 37 -14.76 16.56 -27.76
C MET A 37 -13.80 16.25 -28.91
N GLN A 38 -13.12 15.11 -28.89
CA GLN A 38 -12.11 14.77 -29.88
C GLN A 38 -12.00 13.26 -30.10
N ARG A 39 -11.68 12.85 -31.34
CA ARG A 39 -11.40 11.45 -31.68
C ARG A 39 -10.21 10.92 -30.87
N TYR A 40 -10.31 9.67 -30.42
CA TYR A 40 -9.32 9.01 -29.55
C TYR A 40 -7.89 9.01 -30.09
N THR A 41 -7.72 9.06 -31.42
CA THR A 41 -6.41 9.09 -32.08
C THR A 41 -5.67 10.42 -31.97
N ALA A 42 -6.36 11.52 -31.67
CA ALA A 42 -5.78 12.86 -31.64
C ALA A 42 -5.48 13.35 -30.21
N ILE A 43 -5.80 12.55 -29.18
CA ILE A 43 -5.62 12.94 -27.77
C ILE A 43 -4.13 12.88 -27.42
N ASP A 44 -3.57 14.02 -27.01
CA ASP A 44 -2.20 14.11 -26.54
C ASP A 44 -2.07 13.49 -25.13
N PRO A 45 -1.16 12.52 -24.89
CA PRO A 45 -0.99 11.88 -23.59
C PRO A 45 -0.48 12.81 -22.48
N ASN A 46 0.27 13.85 -22.83
CA ASN A 46 0.92 14.75 -21.86
C ASN A 46 0.01 15.93 -21.47
N ALA A 47 -0.86 16.37 -22.39
CA ALA A 47 -1.68 17.57 -22.20
C ALA A 47 -3.11 17.43 -22.74
N ALA A 48 -3.76 16.29 -22.47
CA ALA A 48 -5.06 15.91 -23.02
C ALA A 48 -6.12 17.03 -22.99
N TYR A 49 -6.42 17.60 -21.82
CA TYR A 49 -7.48 18.61 -21.69
C TYR A 49 -7.09 19.99 -22.24
N SER A 50 -5.86 20.44 -21.97
CA SER A 50 -5.38 21.74 -22.45
C SER A 50 -5.38 21.80 -23.99
N VAL A 51 -4.90 20.73 -24.64
CA VAL A 51 -4.86 20.64 -26.10
C VAL A 51 -6.26 20.46 -26.69
N ALA A 52 -7.14 19.67 -26.04
CA ALA A 52 -8.52 19.50 -26.49
C ALA A 52 -9.30 20.83 -26.51
N PHE A 53 -9.24 21.64 -25.44
CA PHE A 53 -9.90 22.95 -25.42
C PHE A 53 -9.32 23.94 -26.44
N ARG A 54 -8.02 23.84 -26.72
CA ARG A 54 -7.37 24.64 -27.77
C ARG A 54 -7.90 24.29 -29.15
N ASN A 55 -8.07 23.00 -29.44
CA ASN A 55 -8.54 22.50 -30.73
C ASN A 55 -10.02 22.84 -31.00
N VAL A 56 -10.83 22.98 -29.95
CA VAL A 56 -12.23 23.45 -30.04
C VAL A 56 -12.32 24.99 -30.16
N GLY A 57 -11.20 25.71 -30.07
CA GLY A 57 -11.17 27.18 -30.16
C GLY A 57 -11.41 27.92 -28.84
N MET A 58 -11.59 27.20 -27.72
CA MET A 58 -11.85 27.77 -26.38
C MET A 58 -10.54 28.11 -25.64
N ARG A 59 -9.82 29.12 -26.12
CA ARG A 59 -8.50 29.52 -25.56
C ARG A 59 -8.56 29.94 -24.08
N TRP A 60 -9.67 30.52 -23.61
CA TRP A 60 -9.81 30.91 -22.19
C TRP A 60 -9.88 29.68 -21.27
N ALA A 61 -10.60 28.63 -21.69
CA ALA A 61 -10.79 27.42 -20.90
C ALA A 61 -9.48 26.65 -20.74
N GLN A 62 -8.60 26.68 -21.75
CA GLN A 62 -7.26 26.12 -21.68
C GLN A 62 -6.47 26.66 -20.47
N TYR A 63 -6.43 27.98 -20.29
CA TYR A 63 -5.67 28.60 -19.20
C TYR A 63 -6.27 28.29 -17.83
N VAL A 64 -7.60 28.30 -17.71
CA VAL A 64 -8.30 27.97 -16.46
C VAL A 64 -7.98 26.53 -16.03
N VAL A 65 -8.05 25.58 -16.97
CA VAL A 65 -7.75 24.17 -16.69
C VAL A 65 -6.27 23.97 -16.37
N ALA A 66 -5.35 24.63 -17.09
CA ALA A 66 -3.92 24.55 -16.82
C ALA A 66 -3.55 25.09 -15.42
N LEU A 67 -4.11 26.24 -15.02
CA LEU A 67 -3.93 26.80 -13.67
C LEU A 67 -4.53 25.88 -12.59
N GLY A 68 -5.71 25.31 -12.85
CA GLY A 68 -6.34 24.33 -11.97
C GLY A 68 -5.49 23.08 -11.78
N ALA A 69 -4.97 22.53 -12.88
CA ALA A 69 -4.08 21.37 -12.87
C ALA A 69 -2.78 21.66 -12.10
N LEU A 70 -2.14 22.81 -12.35
CA LEU A 70 -0.93 23.22 -11.64
C LEU A 70 -1.17 23.32 -10.13
N LYS A 71 -2.21 24.03 -9.70
CA LYS A 71 -2.57 24.16 -8.28
C LYS A 71 -2.92 22.81 -7.65
N GLY A 72 -3.62 21.95 -8.38
CA GLY A 72 -3.95 20.57 -7.96
C GLY A 72 -2.70 19.73 -7.73
N MET A 73 -1.79 19.70 -8.70
CA MET A 73 -0.52 18.96 -8.62
C MET A 73 0.33 19.44 -7.44
N THR A 74 0.46 20.76 -7.24
CA THR A 74 1.21 21.31 -6.08
C THR A 74 0.62 20.86 -4.75
N THR A 75 -0.71 20.77 -4.65
CA THR A 75 -1.38 20.31 -3.42
C THR A 75 -1.09 18.84 -3.16
N VAL A 76 -1.15 17.99 -4.19
CA VAL A 76 -0.84 16.55 -4.07
C VAL A 76 0.63 16.33 -3.70
N LEU A 77 1.55 17.09 -4.28
CA LEU A 77 2.97 17.05 -3.92
C LEU A 77 3.20 17.42 -2.45
N LEU A 78 2.53 18.45 -1.95
CA LEU A 78 2.65 18.87 -0.55
C LEU A 78 2.12 17.80 0.41
N VAL A 79 0.94 17.23 0.13
CA VAL A 79 0.37 16.14 0.94
C VAL A 79 1.29 14.91 0.92
N GLY A 80 1.86 14.56 -0.23
CA GLY A 80 2.82 13.47 -0.38
C GLY A 80 4.12 13.70 0.42
N ALA A 81 4.65 14.92 0.41
CA ALA A 81 5.84 15.29 1.18
C ALA A 81 5.60 15.14 2.70
N ILE A 82 4.45 15.60 3.20
CA ILE A 82 4.08 15.44 4.62
C ILE A 82 3.93 13.96 5.00
N GLY A 83 3.29 13.16 4.14
CA GLY A 83 3.08 11.74 4.39
C GLY A 83 4.39 10.93 4.44
N THR A 84 5.25 11.12 3.43
CA THR A 84 6.55 10.44 3.36
C THR A 84 7.49 10.85 4.49
N ALA A 85 7.48 12.11 4.91
CA ALA A 85 8.27 12.58 6.05
C ALA A 85 7.83 11.93 7.38
N ARG A 86 6.52 11.86 7.64
CA ARG A 86 5.96 11.21 8.84
C ARG A 86 6.30 9.71 8.86
N TYR A 87 6.12 9.02 7.73
CA TYR A 87 6.45 7.60 7.62
C TYR A 87 7.94 7.33 7.86
N THR A 88 8.82 8.14 7.27
CA THR A 88 10.28 8.05 7.45
C THR A 88 10.69 8.29 8.91
N THR A 89 10.04 9.23 9.59
CA THR A 89 10.31 9.51 11.01
C THR A 89 9.93 8.31 11.89
N HIS A 90 8.82 7.65 11.59
CA HIS A 90 8.45 6.41 12.28
C HIS A 90 9.44 5.28 12.02
N ILE A 91 9.91 5.11 10.78
CA ILE A 91 10.96 4.12 10.45
C ILE A 91 12.26 4.44 11.20
N ALA A 92 12.67 5.71 11.25
CA ALA A 92 13.87 6.14 11.97
C ALA A 92 13.75 5.93 13.48
N ARG A 93 12.55 6.06 14.07
CA ARG A 93 12.30 5.72 15.48
C ARG A 93 12.42 4.21 15.75
N SER A 94 12.11 3.38 14.76
CA SER A 94 12.39 1.94 14.81
C SER A 94 13.86 1.60 14.53
N HIS A 95 14.76 2.60 14.46
CA HIS A 95 16.20 2.47 14.24
C HIS A 95 16.62 1.79 12.92
N ILE A 96 15.69 1.49 12.02
CA ILE A 96 16.00 0.91 10.69
C ILE A 96 16.88 1.86 9.84
N ILE A 97 16.84 3.16 10.14
CA ILE A 97 17.59 4.25 9.49
C ILE A 97 18.24 5.08 10.61
N PRO A 98 19.41 5.74 10.40
CA PRO A 98 20.10 6.49 11.46
C PRO A 98 19.18 7.43 12.26
N PRO A 99 19.32 7.48 13.59
CA PRO A 99 18.38 8.18 14.49
C PRO A 99 18.36 9.69 14.29
N PHE A 100 19.36 10.26 13.60
CA PHE A 100 19.37 11.67 13.21
C PHE A 100 18.12 12.06 12.40
N PHE A 101 17.57 11.15 11.59
CA PHE A 101 16.35 11.41 10.82
C PHE A 101 15.06 11.33 11.65
N ALA A 102 15.13 10.83 12.89
CA ALA A 102 14.02 10.84 13.84
C ALA A 102 13.89 12.17 14.62
N LEU A 103 14.91 13.05 14.52
CA LEU A 103 14.93 14.34 15.23
C LEU A 103 13.84 15.28 14.70
N VAL A 104 12.97 15.71 15.61
CA VAL A 104 11.89 16.66 15.34
C VAL A 104 12.30 18.03 15.87
N HIS A 105 12.16 19.07 15.05
CA HIS A 105 12.56 20.42 15.45
C HIS A 105 11.60 20.98 16.52
N PRO A 106 12.11 21.55 17.64
CA PRO A 106 11.30 21.86 18.82
C PRO A 106 10.28 22.99 18.62
N LYS A 107 10.52 23.94 17.70
CA LYS A 107 9.58 25.04 17.44
C LYS A 107 8.51 24.73 16.39
N THR A 108 8.83 23.88 15.42
CA THR A 108 7.94 23.58 14.28
C THR A 108 7.29 22.21 14.39
N ALA A 109 7.72 21.38 15.33
CA ALA A 109 7.27 20.00 15.52
C ALA A 109 7.35 19.16 14.22
N THR A 110 8.22 19.54 13.28
CA THR A 110 8.38 18.87 11.98
C THR A 110 9.76 18.20 11.85
N PRO A 111 9.82 16.99 11.25
CA PRO A 111 11.07 16.27 10.99
C PRO A 111 11.74 16.83 9.73
N ILE A 112 12.51 17.91 9.88
CA ILE A 112 13.11 18.65 8.75
C ILE A 112 14.10 17.77 7.98
N TYR A 113 14.97 17.03 8.66
CA TYR A 113 15.99 16.19 8.03
C TYR A 113 15.39 15.04 7.22
N ALA A 114 14.37 14.35 7.74
CA ALA A 114 13.66 13.29 7.01
C ALA A 114 12.93 13.84 5.79
N THR A 115 12.32 15.04 5.92
CA THR A 115 11.63 15.70 4.81
C THR A 115 12.61 16.06 3.69
N LEU A 116 13.73 16.69 4.04
CA LEU A 116 14.76 17.10 3.09
C LEU A 116 15.37 15.89 2.36
N LEU A 117 15.70 14.83 3.09
CA LEU A 117 16.23 13.61 2.50
C LEU A 117 15.27 13.03 1.45
N MET A 118 13.99 12.89 1.80
CA MET A 118 12.99 12.31 0.92
C MET A 118 12.68 13.19 -0.30
N THR A 119 12.57 14.51 -0.12
CA THR A 119 12.30 15.41 -1.24
C THR A 119 13.49 15.54 -2.18
N VAL A 120 14.71 15.63 -1.67
CA VAL A 120 15.94 15.66 -2.49
C VAL A 120 16.11 14.34 -3.24
N SER A 121 15.94 13.20 -2.56
CA SER A 121 16.05 11.88 -3.21
C SER A 121 14.99 11.71 -4.30
N SER A 122 13.74 12.11 -4.02
CA SER A 122 12.64 12.08 -5.01
C SER A 122 12.91 13.02 -6.18
N ALA A 123 13.45 14.22 -5.94
CA ALA A 123 13.80 15.18 -6.99
C ALA A 123 14.91 14.64 -7.90
N ILE A 124 15.94 14.00 -7.34
CA ILE A 124 17.00 13.35 -8.12
C ILE A 124 16.40 12.24 -8.99
N ILE A 125 15.58 11.36 -8.43
CA ILE A 125 14.93 10.27 -9.19
C ILE A 125 14.02 10.85 -10.28
N ALA A 126 13.25 11.90 -10.00
CA ALA A 126 12.39 12.56 -10.97
C ALA A 126 13.16 13.25 -12.10
N PHE A 127 14.38 13.75 -11.83
CA PHE A 127 15.23 14.39 -12.83
C PHE A 127 15.87 13.38 -13.80
N PHE A 128 16.29 12.22 -13.29
CA PHE A 128 16.97 11.19 -14.09
C PHE A 128 16.04 10.12 -14.69
N SER A 129 14.78 10.02 -14.24
CA SER A 129 13.84 8.97 -14.67
C SER A 129 12.72 9.50 -15.54
N SER A 130 12.28 8.71 -16.53
CA SER A 130 11.15 9.08 -17.37
C SER A 130 9.82 8.80 -16.68
N LEU A 131 8.83 9.67 -16.93
CA LEU A 131 7.48 9.57 -16.37
C LEU A 131 6.85 8.20 -16.65
N HIS A 132 7.02 7.67 -17.87
CA HIS A 132 6.45 6.38 -18.25
C HIS A 132 7.02 5.21 -17.43
N ILE A 133 8.35 5.21 -17.19
CA ILE A 133 9.00 4.17 -16.37
C ILE A 133 8.53 4.28 -14.92
N LEU A 134 8.50 5.49 -14.38
CA LEU A 134 8.07 5.73 -13.00
C LEU A 134 6.61 5.38 -12.79
N ALA A 135 5.72 5.75 -13.73
CA ALA A 135 4.31 5.39 -13.69
C ALA A 135 4.11 3.87 -13.74
N SER A 136 4.81 3.16 -14.62
CA SER A 136 4.74 1.70 -14.71
C SER A 136 5.19 1.03 -13.41
N LEU A 137 6.28 1.52 -12.80
CA LEU A 137 6.81 1.04 -11.51
C LEU A 137 5.86 1.32 -10.34
N LEU A 138 5.24 2.51 -10.31
CA LEU A 138 4.26 2.86 -9.29
C LEU A 138 2.98 2.02 -9.44
N SER A 139 2.51 1.76 -10.66
CA SER A 139 1.33 0.93 -10.91
C SER A 139 1.55 -0.51 -10.43
N ILE A 140 2.65 -1.18 -10.80
CA ILE A 140 2.93 -2.54 -10.32
C ILE A 140 3.07 -2.60 -8.79
N SER A 141 3.74 -1.60 -8.19
CA SER A 141 3.93 -1.52 -6.74
C SER A 141 2.61 -1.34 -5.99
N THR A 142 1.73 -0.45 -6.48
CA THR A 142 0.42 -0.19 -5.85
C THR A 142 -0.51 -1.39 -5.99
N LEU A 143 -0.56 -2.04 -7.15
CA LEU A 143 -1.31 -3.28 -7.35
C LEU A 143 -0.82 -4.39 -6.42
N PHE A 144 0.50 -4.51 -6.23
CA PHE A 144 1.10 -5.47 -5.31
C PHE A 144 0.72 -5.19 -3.85
N ILE A 145 0.78 -3.92 -3.41
CA ILE A 145 0.35 -3.53 -2.06
C ILE A 145 -1.14 -3.80 -1.85
N PHE A 146 -2.00 -3.51 -2.82
CA PHE A 146 -3.43 -3.78 -2.72
C PHE A 146 -3.75 -5.28 -2.66
N MET A 147 -3.02 -6.10 -3.41
CA MET A 147 -3.08 -7.56 -3.29
C MET A 147 -2.70 -8.01 -1.88
N MET A 148 -1.55 -7.57 -1.36
CA MET A 148 -1.09 -7.91 0.00
C MET A 148 -2.08 -7.44 1.07
N MET A 149 -2.67 -6.25 0.92
CA MET A 149 -3.67 -5.71 1.83
C MET A 149 -4.93 -6.59 1.85
N ALA A 150 -5.41 -7.03 0.68
CA ALA A 150 -6.55 -7.94 0.59
C ALA A 150 -6.27 -9.31 1.26
N THR A 151 -5.07 -9.86 1.04
CA THR A 151 -4.60 -11.07 1.72
C THR A 151 -4.52 -10.86 3.23
N ALA A 152 -3.97 -9.74 3.70
CA ALA A 152 -3.87 -9.40 5.13
C ALA A 152 -5.24 -9.26 5.79
N LEU A 153 -6.24 -8.73 5.09
CA LEU A 153 -7.63 -8.68 5.58
C LEU A 153 -8.24 -10.06 5.75
N LEU A 154 -8.00 -10.99 4.82
CA LEU A 154 -8.42 -12.39 4.94
C LEU A 154 -7.73 -13.08 6.13
N VAL A 155 -6.41 -12.93 6.25
CA VAL A 155 -5.64 -13.46 7.38
C VAL A 155 -6.19 -12.91 8.70
N ARG A 156 -6.44 -11.60 8.79
CA ARG A 156 -6.99 -10.96 9.99
C ARG A 156 -8.39 -11.46 10.37
N ARG A 157 -9.18 -11.94 9.40
CA ARG A 157 -10.54 -12.46 9.63
C ARG A 157 -10.55 -13.92 10.08
N TYR A 158 -9.69 -14.74 9.50
CA TYR A 158 -9.72 -16.20 9.64
C TYR A 158 -8.62 -16.76 10.55
N TYR A 159 -7.60 -15.97 10.87
CA TYR A 159 -6.50 -16.38 11.75
C TYR A 159 -6.47 -15.54 13.04
N VAL A 160 -6.52 -16.22 14.18
CA VAL A 160 -6.29 -15.63 15.51
C VAL A 160 -5.34 -16.55 16.29
N ARG A 161 -4.21 -15.99 16.75
CA ARG A 161 -3.25 -16.73 17.59
C ARG A 161 -3.95 -17.19 18.88
N GLY A 162 -3.90 -18.49 19.16
CA GLY A 162 -4.37 -19.09 20.43
C GLY A 162 -5.73 -19.77 20.40
N VAL A 163 -6.58 -19.53 19.39
CA VAL A 163 -7.92 -20.16 19.28
C VAL A 163 -8.11 -21.01 18.02
N SER A 164 -7.32 -20.77 16.98
CA SER A 164 -7.45 -21.47 15.70
C SER A 164 -6.73 -22.82 15.69
N THR A 165 -7.45 -23.91 15.40
CA THR A 165 -6.88 -25.24 15.24
C THR A 165 -5.94 -25.29 14.02
N LYS A 166 -4.81 -26.00 14.12
CA LYS A 166 -3.85 -26.17 13.00
C LYS A 166 -4.51 -26.66 11.70
N LYS A 167 -5.53 -27.52 11.82
CA LYS A 167 -6.32 -28.03 10.69
C LYS A 167 -7.06 -26.92 9.94
N ASP A 168 -7.61 -25.93 10.65
CA ASP A 168 -8.36 -24.82 10.03
C ASP A 168 -7.44 -23.78 9.43
N LEU A 169 -6.24 -23.60 10.01
CA LEU A 169 -5.16 -22.82 9.41
C LEU A 169 -4.71 -23.43 8.08
N VAL A 170 -4.48 -24.74 8.02
CA VAL A 170 -4.07 -25.41 6.79
C VAL A 170 -5.16 -25.29 5.72
N LYS A 171 -6.43 -25.49 6.06
CA LYS A 171 -7.55 -25.28 5.11
C LYS A 171 -7.59 -23.85 4.58
N PHE A 172 -7.41 -22.86 5.46
CA PHE A 172 -7.38 -21.45 5.08
C PHE A 172 -6.20 -21.15 4.14
N VAL A 173 -5.00 -21.61 4.47
CA VAL A 173 -3.80 -21.42 3.63
C VAL A 173 -3.97 -22.10 2.27
N VAL A 174 -4.49 -23.33 2.24
CA VAL A 174 -4.76 -24.05 0.98
C VAL A 174 -5.75 -23.27 0.12
N CYS A 175 -6.86 -22.79 0.67
CA CYS A 175 -7.82 -22.00 -0.11
C CYS A 175 -7.21 -20.68 -0.61
N LEU A 176 -6.35 -20.04 0.19
CA LEU A 176 -5.68 -18.79 -0.17
C LEU A 176 -4.69 -19.00 -1.31
N VAL A 177 -3.91 -20.08 -1.23
CA VAL A 177 -2.99 -20.49 -2.29
C VAL A 177 -3.75 -20.84 -3.56
N VAL A 178 -4.89 -21.53 -3.48
CA VAL A 178 -5.75 -21.81 -4.65
C VAL A 178 -6.26 -20.51 -5.28
N ILE A 179 -6.70 -19.53 -4.49
CA ILE A 179 -7.16 -18.22 -4.99
C ILE A 179 -6.01 -17.46 -5.70
N ILE A 180 -4.81 -17.44 -5.11
CA ILE A 180 -3.67 -16.76 -5.72
C ILE A 180 -3.21 -17.50 -6.98
N LEU A 181 -3.01 -18.81 -6.93
CA LEU A 181 -2.52 -19.60 -8.08
C LEU A 181 -3.51 -19.59 -9.25
N SER A 182 -4.82 -19.66 -8.98
CA SER A 182 -5.85 -19.51 -10.04
C SER A 182 -5.82 -18.11 -10.66
N SER A 183 -5.58 -17.07 -9.86
CA SER A 183 -5.43 -15.69 -10.34
C SER A 183 -4.15 -15.50 -11.17
N VAL A 184 -3.02 -16.07 -10.73
CA VAL A 184 -1.76 -16.09 -11.49
C VAL A 184 -1.95 -16.83 -12.80
N GLY A 185 -2.59 -18.01 -12.77
CA GLY A 185 -2.87 -18.81 -13.96
C GLY A 185 -3.74 -18.06 -14.97
N THR A 186 -4.76 -17.33 -14.50
CA THR A 186 -5.60 -16.47 -15.35
C THR A 186 -4.77 -15.37 -16.02
N SER A 187 -3.89 -14.73 -15.26
CA SER A 187 -3.03 -13.66 -15.74
C SER A 187 -1.97 -14.15 -16.74
N ALA A 188 -1.32 -15.27 -16.45
CA ALA A 188 -0.33 -15.88 -17.34
C ALA A 188 -0.96 -16.38 -18.65
N TYR A 189 -2.18 -16.92 -18.58
CA TYR A 189 -2.89 -17.38 -19.77
C TYR A 189 -3.26 -16.24 -20.71
N TRP A 190 -3.67 -15.08 -20.17
CA TRP A 190 -3.90 -13.86 -20.95
C TRP A 190 -2.64 -13.41 -21.71
N GLY A 191 -1.49 -13.42 -21.02
CA GLY A 191 -0.21 -13.02 -21.62
C GLY A 191 0.30 -13.96 -22.71
N LEU A 192 0.02 -15.27 -22.60
CA LEU A 192 0.48 -16.28 -23.57
C LEU A 192 -0.48 -16.47 -24.75
N ARG A 193 -1.80 -16.33 -24.56
CA ARG A 193 -2.82 -16.52 -25.60
C ARG A 193 -3.97 -15.50 -25.45
N PRO A 194 -3.83 -14.29 -25.99
CA PRO A 194 -4.83 -13.22 -25.84
C PRO A 194 -6.21 -13.50 -26.47
N GLY A 195 -6.38 -14.59 -27.24
CA GLY A 195 -7.66 -15.00 -27.84
C GLY A 195 -8.24 -16.32 -27.32
N GLY A 196 -7.61 -16.97 -26.34
CA GLY A 196 -8.09 -18.24 -25.79
C GLY A 196 -9.15 -18.02 -24.71
N TRP A 197 -10.31 -18.67 -24.81
CA TRP A 197 -11.33 -18.66 -23.75
C TRP A 197 -11.19 -19.86 -22.79
N VAL A 198 -10.42 -20.88 -23.17
CA VAL A 198 -10.32 -22.16 -22.47
C VAL A 198 -9.62 -22.03 -21.12
N GLY A 199 -8.61 -21.17 -21.00
CA GLY A 199 -7.94 -20.92 -19.72
C GLY A 199 -8.88 -20.29 -18.69
N TYR A 200 -9.68 -19.31 -19.11
CA TYR A 200 -10.69 -18.67 -18.26
C TYR A 200 -11.75 -19.64 -17.76
N LEU A 201 -12.16 -20.59 -18.60
CA LEU A 201 -13.12 -21.64 -18.23
C LEU A 201 -12.60 -22.57 -17.13
N VAL A 202 -11.29 -22.67 -16.92
CA VAL A 202 -10.70 -23.51 -15.86
C VAL A 202 -10.32 -22.68 -14.64
N THR A 203 -9.70 -21.52 -14.85
CA THR A 203 -9.16 -20.71 -13.76
C THR A 203 -10.24 -19.94 -12.99
N VAL A 204 -11.30 -19.46 -13.66
CA VAL A 204 -12.40 -18.74 -12.99
C VAL A 204 -13.20 -19.67 -12.07
N PRO A 205 -13.61 -20.88 -12.48
CA PRO A 205 -14.28 -21.81 -11.56
C PRO A 205 -13.37 -22.27 -10.41
N LEU A 206 -12.06 -22.44 -10.63
CA LEU A 206 -11.11 -22.73 -9.56
C LEU A 206 -11.02 -21.59 -8.54
N TRP A 207 -11.03 -20.34 -9.01
CA TRP A 207 -11.05 -19.16 -8.16
C TRP A 207 -12.37 -19.07 -7.35
N VAL A 208 -13.51 -19.32 -8.00
CA VAL A 208 -14.82 -19.38 -7.34
C VAL A 208 -14.86 -20.51 -6.31
N ALA A 209 -14.34 -21.69 -6.64
CA ALA A 209 -14.29 -22.84 -5.74
C ALA A 209 -13.39 -22.58 -4.52
N GLY A 210 -12.24 -21.91 -4.70
CA GLY A 210 -11.38 -21.50 -3.58
C GLY A 210 -12.06 -20.48 -2.66
N THR A 211 -12.78 -19.52 -3.25
CA THR A 211 -13.52 -18.47 -2.50
C THR A 211 -14.74 -19.06 -1.77
N PHE A 212 -15.47 -19.96 -2.43
CA PHE A 212 -16.61 -20.67 -1.86
C PHE A 212 -16.16 -21.68 -0.79
N GLY A 213 -15.02 -22.34 -0.99
CA GLY A 213 -14.39 -23.21 -0.02
C GLY A 213 -14.00 -22.47 1.27
N MET A 214 -13.46 -21.25 1.16
CA MET A 214 -13.25 -20.38 2.32
C MET A 214 -14.55 -20.00 3.03
N TRP A 215 -15.62 -19.77 2.27
CA TRP A 215 -16.91 -19.36 2.82
C TRP A 215 -17.59 -20.51 3.60
N LEU A 216 -17.49 -21.74 3.11
CA LEU A 216 -18.16 -22.90 3.69
C LEU A 216 -17.35 -23.60 4.80
N PHE A 217 -16.03 -23.75 4.62
CA PHE A 217 -15.21 -24.65 5.43
C PHE A 217 -14.35 -23.97 6.49
N VAL A 218 -14.24 -22.64 6.48
CA VAL A 218 -13.37 -21.91 7.43
C VAL A 218 -14.23 -21.11 8.41
N PRO A 219 -14.19 -21.43 9.72
CA PRO A 219 -14.94 -20.67 10.72
C PRO A 219 -14.40 -19.24 10.82
N LYS A 220 -15.30 -18.26 10.87
CA LYS A 220 -14.94 -16.84 11.00
C LYS A 220 -14.43 -16.60 12.42
N ALA A 221 -13.12 -16.37 12.57
CA ALA A 221 -12.49 -16.23 13.88
C ALA A 221 -12.73 -14.85 14.55
N ARG A 222 -13.03 -13.80 13.77
CA ARG A 222 -13.23 -12.44 14.32
C ARG A 222 -14.32 -11.66 13.61
N GLU A 223 -15.32 -11.19 14.33
CA GLU A 223 -16.30 -10.23 13.80
C GLU A 223 -15.81 -8.78 13.95
N PRO A 224 -16.11 -7.89 12.99
CA PRO A 224 -15.63 -6.51 13.03
C PRO A 224 -16.52 -5.71 13.99
N LYS A 225 -15.91 -5.07 15.00
CA LYS A 225 -16.67 -4.35 16.04
C LYS A 225 -17.38 -3.06 15.55
N VAL A 226 -16.96 -2.45 14.44
CA VAL A 226 -17.46 -1.12 14.01
C VAL A 226 -17.70 -1.01 12.51
N TRP A 227 -16.72 -1.40 11.68
CA TRP A 227 -16.85 -1.41 10.23
C TRP A 227 -16.25 -2.70 9.66
N GLY A 228 -17.07 -3.49 8.98
CA GLY A 228 -16.65 -4.72 8.31
C GLY A 228 -16.80 -4.57 6.81
N VAL A 229 -15.88 -5.16 6.06
CA VAL A 229 -16.05 -5.29 4.60
C VAL A 229 -17.31 -6.13 4.35
N PRO A 230 -18.28 -5.66 3.56
CA PRO A 230 -19.44 -6.47 3.18
C PRO A 230 -18.99 -7.67 2.34
N MET A 231 -19.70 -8.80 2.40
CA MET A 231 -19.41 -9.98 1.55
C MET A 231 -17.99 -10.58 1.66
N VAL A 232 -17.39 -10.64 2.84
CA VAL A 232 -16.18 -11.48 3.06
C VAL A 232 -16.57 -12.96 2.95
N PRO A 233 -15.86 -13.81 2.16
CA PRO A 233 -14.53 -13.62 1.56
C PRO A 233 -14.48 -13.12 0.10
N TRP A 234 -15.64 -12.90 -0.54
CA TRP A 234 -15.74 -12.59 -1.96
C TRP A 234 -15.10 -11.25 -2.36
N LEU A 235 -15.36 -10.15 -1.62
CA LEU A 235 -14.77 -8.85 -1.96
C LEU A 235 -13.23 -8.84 -1.88
N PRO A 236 -12.59 -9.33 -0.78
CA PRO A 236 -11.13 -9.44 -0.74
C PRO A 236 -10.56 -10.38 -1.80
N ALA A 237 -11.20 -11.53 -2.06
CA ALA A 237 -10.76 -12.44 -3.11
C ALA A 237 -10.81 -11.78 -4.49
N LEU A 238 -11.86 -10.99 -4.77
CA LEU A 238 -12.02 -10.30 -6.05
C LEU A 238 -10.96 -9.22 -6.22
N SER A 239 -10.63 -8.50 -5.14
CA SER A 239 -9.50 -7.57 -5.13
C SER A 239 -8.18 -8.27 -5.45
N ILE A 240 -7.90 -9.45 -4.89
CA ILE A 240 -6.70 -10.24 -5.23
C ILE A 240 -6.68 -10.58 -6.72
N GLY A 241 -7.80 -11.12 -7.24
CA GLY A 241 -7.91 -11.52 -8.65
C GLY A 241 -7.70 -10.35 -9.61
N THR A 242 -8.41 -9.23 -9.40
CA THR A 242 -8.31 -8.04 -10.24
C THR A 242 -6.91 -7.43 -10.19
N ASN A 243 -6.31 -7.32 -9.00
CA ASN A 243 -4.96 -6.76 -8.86
C ASN A 243 -3.91 -7.64 -9.57
N LEU A 244 -3.99 -8.97 -9.46
CA LEU A 244 -3.11 -9.88 -10.21
C LEU A 244 -3.31 -9.79 -11.71
N PHE A 245 -4.56 -9.74 -12.16
CA PHE A 245 -4.88 -9.66 -13.59
C PHE A 245 -4.34 -8.37 -14.22
N LEU A 246 -4.57 -7.23 -13.56
CA LEU A 246 -4.02 -5.94 -13.99
C LEU A 246 -2.50 -5.94 -13.93
N MET A 247 -1.93 -6.55 -12.88
CA MET A 247 -0.47 -6.67 -12.73
C MET A 247 0.17 -7.40 -13.91
N GLY A 248 -0.36 -8.56 -14.32
CA GLY A 248 0.18 -9.27 -15.48
C GLY A 248 -0.24 -8.71 -16.84
N SER A 249 -1.09 -7.68 -16.87
CA SER A 249 -1.35 -6.90 -18.09
C SER A 249 -0.29 -5.81 -18.32
N LEU A 250 0.57 -5.52 -17.33
CA LEU A 250 1.72 -4.62 -17.52
C LEU A 250 2.85 -5.33 -18.27
N GLY A 251 3.62 -4.56 -19.05
CA GLY A 251 4.75 -5.08 -19.82
C GLY A 251 5.82 -5.74 -18.94
N GLY A 252 6.47 -6.78 -19.47
CA GLY A 252 7.49 -7.56 -18.74
C GLY A 252 8.64 -6.71 -18.18
N ASP A 253 8.97 -5.60 -18.84
CA ASP A 253 9.97 -4.65 -18.34
C ASP A 253 9.61 -4.06 -16.98
N ALA A 254 8.32 -3.87 -16.69
CA ALA A 254 7.87 -3.37 -15.38
C ALA A 254 8.16 -4.40 -14.27
N PHE A 255 7.98 -5.68 -14.55
CA PHE A 255 8.27 -6.77 -13.61
C PHE A 255 9.76 -6.88 -13.31
N VAL A 256 10.62 -6.82 -14.33
CA VAL A 256 12.08 -6.89 -14.13
C VAL A 256 12.54 -5.72 -13.27
N ARG A 257 12.10 -4.50 -13.58
CA ARG A 257 12.47 -3.29 -12.82
C ARG A 257 11.94 -3.34 -11.38
N PHE A 258 10.69 -3.77 -11.20
CA PHE A 258 10.10 -3.95 -9.87
C PHE A 258 10.83 -5.02 -9.05
N GLY A 259 11.21 -6.14 -9.68
CA GLY A 259 11.97 -7.21 -9.07
C GLY A 259 13.36 -6.75 -8.60
N ILE A 260 14.09 -6.01 -9.44
CA ILE A 260 15.40 -5.43 -9.07
C ILE A 260 15.24 -4.46 -7.91
N CYS A 261 14.29 -3.53 -7.99
CA CYS A 261 14.05 -2.53 -6.95
C CYS A 261 13.66 -3.18 -5.62
N SER A 262 12.74 -4.15 -5.65
CA SER A 262 12.30 -4.89 -4.47
C SER A 262 13.41 -5.77 -3.90
N GLY A 263 14.24 -6.37 -4.75
CA GLY A 263 15.41 -7.15 -4.35
C GLY A 263 16.45 -6.29 -3.63
N LEU A 264 16.76 -5.11 -4.15
CA LEU A 264 17.65 -4.14 -3.49
C LEU A 264 17.09 -3.67 -2.15
N MET A 265 15.79 -3.36 -2.08
CA MET A 265 15.11 -2.95 -0.85
C MET A 265 15.16 -4.07 0.21
N LEU A 266 14.94 -5.32 -0.20
CA LEU A 266 14.98 -6.47 0.69
C LEU A 266 16.41 -6.78 1.14
N LEU A 267 17.39 -6.64 0.26
CA LEU A 267 18.81 -6.77 0.60
C LEU A 267 19.21 -5.72 1.64
N TYR A 268 18.82 -4.46 1.44
CA TYR A 268 19.04 -3.39 2.44
C TYR A 268 18.36 -3.72 3.77
N TYR A 269 17.11 -4.19 3.73
CA TYR A 269 16.40 -4.59 4.95
C TYR A 269 17.08 -5.74 5.69
N VAL A 270 17.57 -6.77 5.00
CA VAL A 270 18.23 -7.92 5.64
C VAL A 270 19.62 -7.54 6.16
N LEU A 271 20.41 -6.79 5.38
CA LEU A 271 21.77 -6.42 5.76
C LEU A 271 21.79 -5.38 6.89
N VAL A 272 20.98 -4.32 6.78
CA VAL A 272 20.99 -3.20 7.72
C VAL A 272 19.81 -3.29 8.66
N GLY A 273 18.59 -3.42 8.13
CA GLY A 273 17.36 -3.36 8.92
C GLY A 273 17.27 -4.44 10.00
N VAL A 274 17.59 -5.70 9.67
CA VAL A 274 17.53 -6.81 10.63
C VAL A 274 18.62 -6.70 11.69
N HIS A 275 19.86 -6.38 11.31
CA HIS A 275 20.96 -6.23 12.27
C HIS A 275 20.66 -5.10 13.25
N VAL A 276 20.24 -3.93 12.76
CA VAL A 276 19.96 -2.80 13.65
C VAL A 276 18.70 -3.04 14.49
N THR A 277 17.67 -3.71 13.95
CA THR A 277 16.49 -4.08 14.76
C THR A 277 16.85 -5.10 15.84
N TYR A 278 17.75 -6.04 15.54
CA TYR A 278 18.23 -7.05 16.48
C TYR A 278 19.08 -6.42 17.59
N ASP A 279 20.04 -5.56 17.23
CA ASP A 279 20.90 -4.87 18.19
C ASP A 279 20.08 -4.02 19.18
N VAL A 280 19.06 -3.31 18.70
CA VAL A 280 18.17 -2.50 19.56
C VAL A 280 17.26 -3.35 20.44
N ALA A 281 16.77 -4.50 19.96
CA ALA A 281 16.00 -5.42 20.79
C ALA A 281 16.86 -5.99 21.93
N HIS A 282 18.13 -6.32 21.64
CA HIS A 282 19.09 -6.81 22.62
C HIS A 282 19.44 -5.76 23.68
N GLU A 283 19.64 -4.50 23.28
CA GLU A 283 19.90 -3.39 24.22
C GLU A 283 18.71 -3.15 25.16
N HIS A 284 17.48 -3.34 24.68
CA HIS A 284 16.26 -3.18 25.50
C HIS A 284 16.12 -4.30 26.53
N GLU A 285 16.43 -5.55 26.14
CA GLU A 285 16.45 -6.70 27.06
C GLU A 285 17.55 -6.54 28.13
N GLU A 286 18.77 -6.15 27.73
CA GLU A 286 19.85 -5.88 28.68
C GLU A 286 19.53 -4.72 29.63
N GLY A 287 18.83 -3.70 29.15
CA GLY A 287 18.38 -2.56 29.95
C GLY A 287 17.32 -2.95 30.99
N GLU A 288 16.35 -3.79 30.63
CA GLU A 288 15.37 -4.35 31.57
C GLU A 288 16.04 -5.27 32.59
N GLU A 289 17.00 -6.09 32.16
CA GLU A 289 17.72 -7.01 33.05
C GLU A 289 18.60 -6.25 34.07
N LYS A 290 19.29 -5.20 33.64
CA LYS A 290 20.04 -4.28 34.53
C LYS A 290 19.10 -3.53 35.49
N ALA A 291 17.93 -3.09 35.03
CA ALA A 291 16.94 -2.40 35.87
C ALA A 291 16.29 -3.34 36.91
N LEU A 292 16.03 -4.60 36.55
CA LEU A 292 15.58 -5.62 37.50
C LEU A 292 16.66 -5.91 38.54
N ARG A 293 17.91 -6.08 38.09
CA ARG A 293 19.03 -6.40 38.97
C ARG A 293 19.36 -5.26 39.95
N GLY A 294 19.27 -4.00 39.50
CA GLY A 294 19.41 -2.83 40.36
C GLY A 294 18.30 -2.73 41.42
N LYS A 295 17.05 -3.08 41.10
CA LYS A 295 15.95 -3.12 42.09
C LYS A 295 16.13 -4.22 43.14
N VAL A 296 16.77 -5.33 42.79
CA VAL A 296 17.06 -6.43 43.72
C VAL A 296 18.22 -6.06 44.66
N GLU A 297 19.23 -5.34 44.16
CA GLU A 297 20.35 -4.84 44.98
C GLU A 297 19.89 -3.71 45.93
N ASP A 298 19.09 -2.76 45.47
CA ASP A 298 18.59 -1.63 46.28
C ASP A 298 17.50 -2.06 47.30
N GLY A 299 16.70 -3.09 46.95
CA GLY A 299 15.76 -3.73 47.88
C GLY A 299 16.43 -4.61 48.95
N GLY A 300 17.66 -5.08 48.71
CA GLY A 300 18.45 -5.87 49.65
C GLY A 300 19.18 -5.05 50.72
N ASP A 301 19.52 -3.79 50.42
CA ASP A 301 20.18 -2.89 51.38
C ASP A 301 19.20 -2.26 52.38
N ALA A 302 17.92 -2.09 52.01
CA ALA A 302 16.89 -1.63 52.95
C ALA A 302 16.66 -2.62 54.11
N ASP A 303 16.77 -3.93 53.85
CA ASP A 303 16.55 -5.00 54.83
C ASP A 303 17.79 -5.26 55.72
N ARG A 304 18.97 -4.75 55.34
CA ARG A 304 20.20 -4.83 56.14
C ARG A 304 20.42 -3.64 57.08
N SER A 305 19.64 -2.57 56.97
CA SER A 305 19.75 -1.40 57.87
C SER A 305 18.88 -1.48 59.13
N VAL A 306 18.07 -2.54 59.27
CA VAL A 306 17.11 -2.74 60.40
C VAL A 306 17.47 -3.95 61.29
N ALA A 307 18.62 -4.58 61.06
CA ALA A 307 19.13 -5.68 61.88
C ALA A 307 20.27 -5.24 62.81
#